data_AF-A0A925STH5-F1
#
_entry.id   AF-A0A925STH5-F1
#
_cell.length_a   1.000
_cell.length_b   1.000
_cell.length_c   1.000
_cell.angle_alpha   90.00
_cell.angle_beta   90.00
_cell.angle_gamma   90.00
#
_symmetry.space_group_name_H-M   'P 1'
#
loop_
_entity.id
_entity.type
_entity.pdbx_description
1 polymer ?
#
loop_
_entity_poly.entity_id
_entity_poly.type
_entity_poly.pdbx_seq_one_letter_code
_entity_poly.pdbx_strand_id
1 'polypeptide(L)'
;YTVLKETNDFSLLEINLLTGRKHQIRVHLSEQGHPVVGDTKYGKGNNVCSNLALHAGSLSFQHPVSGKRLTFETVMPERFIRLVGRIEAAPKKESA
;
A
#
# COMPACT_ATOMS: atom_id res chain seq x y z
N TYR A 1 0.42 -4.23 -9.56
CA TYR A 1 0.30 -4.45 -8.11
C TYR A 1 0.27 -5.94 -7.86
N THR A 2 0.54 -6.38 -6.64
CA THR A 2 0.43 -7.79 -6.23
C THR A 2 -0.65 -7.88 -5.16
N VAL A 3 -1.51 -8.89 -5.24
CA VAL A 3 -2.51 -9.14 -4.19
C VAL A 3 -1.85 -9.98 -3.09
N LEU A 4 -1.79 -9.45 -1.88
CA LEU A 4 -1.21 -10.13 -0.71
C LEU A 4 -2.26 -10.97 0.03
N LYS A 5 -3.50 -10.48 0.08
CA LYS A 5 -4.61 -11.15 0.75
C LYS A 5 -5.94 -10.63 0.23
N GLU A 6 -6.93 -11.50 0.17
CA GLU A 6 -8.31 -11.13 -0.16
C GLU A 6 -9.26 -11.61 0.93
N THR A 7 -10.29 -10.83 1.18
CA THR A 7 -11.46 -11.19 1.97
C THR A 7 -12.70 -10.98 1.11
N ASN A 8 -13.89 -11.29 1.65
CA ASN A 8 -15.14 -11.09 0.93
C ASN A 8 -15.38 -9.61 0.55
N ASP A 9 -14.84 -8.68 1.35
CA ASP A 9 -15.10 -7.23 1.21
C ASP A 9 -13.88 -6.42 0.75
N PHE A 10 -12.65 -6.92 0.97
CA PHE A 10 -11.42 -6.14 0.76
C PHE A 10 -10.27 -6.96 0.18
N SER A 11 -9.45 -6.34 -0.66
CA SER A 11 -8.16 -6.88 -1.11
C SER A 11 -7.00 -6.03 -0.56
N LEU A 12 -6.01 -6.68 0.06
CA LEU A 12 -4.74 -6.08 0.46
C LEU A 12 -3.76 -6.15 -0.71
N LEU A 13 -3.27 -4.99 -1.14
CA LEU A 13 -2.39 -4.88 -2.31
C LEU A 13 -1.00 -4.38 -1.90
N GLU A 14 0.03 -5.00 -2.47
CA GLU A 14 1.39 -4.46 -2.53
C GLU A 14 1.58 -3.72 -3.86
N ILE A 15 2.07 -2.48 -3.78
CA ILE A 15 2.22 -1.61 -4.95
C ILE A 15 3.64 -1.06 -4.99
N ASN A 16 4.39 -1.46 -6.01
CA ASN A 16 5.65 -0.84 -6.37
C ASN A 16 5.40 0.33 -7.33
N LEU A 17 5.77 1.53 -6.91
CA LEU A 17 5.60 2.75 -7.70
C LEU A 17 6.71 2.87 -8.75
N LEU A 18 6.33 2.93 -10.02
CA LEU A 18 7.24 3.26 -11.12
C LEU A 18 7.37 4.78 -11.34
N THR A 19 6.31 5.53 -11.02
CA THR A 19 6.25 6.99 -11.13
C THR A 19 5.61 7.58 -9.88
N GLY A 20 5.86 8.88 -9.62
CA GLY A 20 5.38 9.59 -8.43
C GLY A 20 4.28 10.61 -8.70
N ARG A 21 3.32 10.34 -9.60
CA ARG A 21 2.25 11.33 -9.89
C ARG A 21 1.33 11.51 -8.68
N LYS A 22 0.81 12.72 -8.50
CA LYS A 22 -0.10 13.05 -7.38
C LYS A 22 -1.32 12.12 -7.40
N HIS A 23 -1.61 11.49 -6.26
CA HIS A 23 -2.73 10.56 -6.05
C HIS A 23 -2.77 9.36 -7.01
N GLN A 24 -1.65 9.00 -7.63
CA GLN A 24 -1.62 8.00 -8.70
C GLN A 24 -2.32 6.69 -8.35
N ILE A 25 -1.97 6.09 -7.21
CA ILE A 25 -2.57 4.83 -6.72
C ILE A 25 -4.09 4.97 -6.56
N ARG A 26 -4.52 6.07 -5.93
CA ARG A 26 -5.92 6.32 -5.56
C ARG A 26 -6.81 6.43 -6.80
N VAL A 27 -6.35 7.18 -7.81
CA VAL A 27 -7.06 7.37 -9.07
C VAL A 27 -7.16 6.07 -9.85
N HIS A 28 -6.03 5.37 -10.05
CA HIS A 28 -6.01 4.13 -10.84
C HIS A 28 -6.93 3.07 -10.24
N LEU A 29 -6.87 2.87 -8.92
CA LEU A 29 -7.71 1.88 -8.24
C LEU A 29 -9.19 2.26 -8.28
N SER A 30 -9.53 3.55 -8.16
CA SER A 30 -10.91 4.02 -8.28
C SER A 30 -11.47 3.88 -9.70
N GLU A 31 -10.68 4.19 -10.73
CA GLU A 31 -11.06 4.02 -12.13
C GLU A 31 -11.31 2.55 -12.49
N GLN A 32 -10.56 1.63 -11.88
CA GLN A 32 -10.78 0.19 -11.99
C GLN A 32 -11.96 -0.33 -11.17
N GLY A 33 -12.67 0.55 -10.45
CA GLY A 33 -13.84 0.18 -9.64
C GLY A 33 -13.52 -0.31 -8.23
N HIS A 34 -12.26 -0.36 -7.84
CA HIS A 34 -11.76 -0.84 -6.55
C HIS A 34 -11.08 0.29 -5.73
N PRO A 35 -11.81 1.34 -5.32
CA PRO A 35 -11.19 2.49 -4.66
C PRO A 35 -10.54 2.11 -3.32
N VAL A 36 -9.52 2.88 -2.91
CA VAL A 36 -8.85 2.70 -1.62
C VAL A 36 -9.82 2.97 -0.46
N VAL A 37 -9.82 2.10 0.54
CA VAL A 37 -10.66 2.24 1.74
C VAL A 37 -10.31 3.53 2.48
N GLY A 38 -11.33 4.27 2.91
CA GLY A 38 -11.16 5.57 3.59
C GLY A 38 -10.74 6.72 2.69
N ASP A 39 -10.77 6.54 1.36
CA ASP A 39 -10.56 7.63 0.41
C ASP A 39 -11.82 8.49 0.26
N THR A 40 -11.82 9.68 0.85
CA THR A 40 -12.96 10.61 0.79
C THR A 40 -13.15 11.28 -0.57
N LYS A 41 -12.13 11.26 -1.45
CA LYS A 41 -12.16 11.97 -2.74
C LYS A 41 -12.51 11.04 -3.90
N TYR A 42 -11.92 9.85 -3.90
CA TYR A 42 -12.08 8.87 -4.98
C TYR A 42 -12.83 7.61 -4.53
N GLY A 43 -13.19 7.52 -3.25
CA GLY A 43 -14.02 6.44 -2.73
C GLY A 43 -15.50 6.64 -3.03
N LYS A 44 -16.22 5.53 -3.24
CA LYS A 44 -17.66 5.48 -3.49
C LYS A 44 -18.49 5.61 -2.20
N GLY A 45 -18.11 6.51 -1.28
CA GLY A 45 -18.84 6.73 -0.02
C GLY A 45 -18.67 5.66 1.07
N ASN A 46 -17.81 4.66 0.86
CA ASN A 46 -17.50 3.63 1.86
C ASN A 46 -16.56 4.18 2.95
N ASN A 47 -17.13 4.89 3.93
CA ASN A 47 -16.44 5.42 5.10
C ASN A 47 -16.23 4.36 6.19
N VAL A 48 -15.77 3.17 5.81
CA VAL A 48 -15.45 2.09 6.77
C VAL A 48 -14.28 2.50 7.69
N CYS A 49 -13.45 3.43 7.25
CA CYS A 49 -12.36 4.02 8.02
C CYS A 49 -12.32 5.53 7.81
N SER A 50 -11.98 6.27 8.87
CA SER A 50 -11.80 7.73 8.83
C SER A 50 -10.53 8.17 8.10
N ASN A 51 -9.56 7.26 7.94
CA ASN A 51 -8.26 7.53 7.35
C ASN A 51 -8.02 6.65 6.13
N LEU A 52 -7.26 7.20 5.17
CA LEU A 52 -6.85 6.50 3.96
C LEU A 52 -6.06 5.23 4.29
N ALA A 53 -6.54 4.07 3.81
CA ALA A 53 -5.87 2.78 3.90
C ALA A 53 -4.74 2.65 2.86
N LEU A 54 -3.85 3.64 2.85
CA LEU A 54 -2.62 3.66 2.05
C LEU A 54 -1.43 3.87 2.98
N HIS A 55 -0.38 3.09 2.79
CA HIS A 55 0.80 3.13 3.65
C HIS A 55 2.05 2.86 2.82
N ALA A 56 3.08 3.68 3.04
CA ALA A 56 4.40 3.45 2.47
C ALA A 56 5.18 2.51 3.40
N GLY A 57 5.23 1.22 3.04
CA GLY A 57 5.87 0.17 3.85
C GLY A 57 7.39 0.07 3.67
N SER A 58 7.91 0.47 2.51
CA SER A 58 9.35 0.48 2.23
C SER A 58 9.73 1.62 1.28
N LEU A 59 10.91 2.19 1.49
CA LEU A 59 11.52 3.20 0.65
C LEU A 59 13.00 2.86 0.46
N SER A 60 13.40 2.63 -0.79
CA SER A 60 14.79 2.40 -1.16
C SER A 60 15.28 3.42 -2.17
N PHE A 61 16.45 4.00 -1.91
CA PHE A 61 17.11 4.92 -2.84
C PHE A 61 18.63 4.87 -2.70
N GLN A 62 19.34 5.38 -3.70
CA GLN A 62 20.78 5.58 -3.58
C GLN A 62 21.07 6.86 -2.81
N HIS A 63 21.88 6.75 -1.76
CA HIS A 63 22.27 7.92 -0.98
C HIS A 63 23.08 8.90 -1.85
N PRO A 64 22.70 10.18 -1.92
CA PRO A 64 23.24 11.13 -2.90
C PRO A 64 24.73 11.43 -2.74
N VAL A 65 25.26 11.31 -1.51
CA VAL A 65 26.70 11.56 -1.21
C VAL A 65 27.52 10.26 -1.17
N SER A 66 27.15 9.30 -0.33
CA SER A 66 27.88 8.04 -0.17
C SER A 66 27.70 7.02 -1.30
N GLY A 67 26.71 7.17 -2.19
CA GLY A 67 26.40 6.21 -3.26
C GLY A 67 25.84 4.86 -2.79
N LYS A 68 25.78 4.62 -1.48
CA LYS A 68 25.26 3.37 -0.90
C LYS A 68 23.74 3.30 -1.05
N ARG A 69 23.22 2.11 -1.35
CA ARG A 69 21.78 1.86 -1.32
C ARG A 69 21.29 1.89 0.13
N LEU A 70 20.32 2.75 0.40
CA LEU A 70 19.61 2.79 1.68
C LEU A 70 18.21 2.26 1.49
N THR A 71 17.75 1.49 2.47
CA THR A 71 16.38 0.96 2.53
C THR A 71 15.82 1.27 3.92
N PHE A 72 14.64 1.88 3.93
CA PHE A 72 13.88 2.18 5.12
C PHE A 72 12.58 1.38 5.06
N GLU A 73 12.25 0.68 6.14
CA GLU A 73 11.04 -0.13 6.25
C GLU A 73 10.22 0.32 7.44
N THR A 74 8.90 0.20 7.30
CA THR A 74 7.93 0.50 8.35
C THR A 74 7.00 -0.69 8.53
N VAL A 75 6.56 -0.89 9.77
CA VAL A 75 5.65 -1.99 10.08
C VAL A 75 4.25 -1.66 9.57
N MET A 76 3.57 -2.68 9.03
CA MET A 76 2.19 -2.54 8.58
C MET A 76 1.30 -2.00 9.72
N PRO A 77 0.55 -0.91 9.50
CA PRO A 77 -0.28 -0.32 10.54
C PRO A 77 -1.42 -1.25 10.97
N GLU A 78 -1.77 -1.25 12.26
CA GLU A 78 -2.82 -2.12 12.83
C GLU A 78 -4.18 -1.99 12.13
N ARG A 79 -4.50 -0.83 11.56
CA ARG A 79 -5.74 -0.61 10.81
C ARG A 79 -5.90 -1.57 9.62
N PHE A 80 -4.80 -1.97 8.98
CA PHE A 80 -4.83 -2.94 7.89
C PHE A 80 -5.17 -4.33 8.43
N ILE A 81 -4.60 -4.69 9.59
CA ILE A 81 -4.91 -5.94 10.28
C ILE A 81 -6.40 -6.01 10.66
N ARG A 82 -7.01 -4.90 11.06
CA ARG A 82 -8.45 -4.86 11.37
C ARG A 82 -9.34 -5.07 10.13
N LEU A 83 -8.88 -4.67 8.95
CA LEU A 83 -9.65 -4.79 7.70
C LEU A 83 -9.52 -6.17 7.05
N VAL A 84 -8.30 -6.69 6.95
CA VAL A 84 -8.02 -7.94 6.22
C VAL A 84 -7.58 -9.09 7.12
N GLY A 85 -7.53 -8.88 8.44
CA GLY A 85 -6.97 -9.84 9.40
C GLY A 85 -5.44 -9.87 9.39
N ARG A 86 -4.85 -10.72 10.24
CA ARG A 86 -3.40 -10.98 10.20
C ARG A 86 -3.02 -11.61 8.86
N ILE A 87 -1.90 -11.16 8.31
CA ILE A 87 -1.18 -11.82 7.24
C ILE A 87 -0.04 -12.60 7.88
N GLU A 88 0.13 -13.86 7.49
CA GLU A 88 1.40 -14.53 7.72
C GLU A 88 2.44 -13.84 6.83
N ALA A 89 3.59 -13.50 7.40
CA ALA A 89 4.58 -12.71 6.69
C ALA A 89 4.94 -13.38 5.36
N ALA A 90 4.65 -12.70 4.24
CA ALA A 90 5.18 -13.13 2.96
C ALA A 90 6.71 -13.17 3.04
N PRO A 91 7.38 -14.17 2.46
CA PRO A 91 8.82 -14.29 2.54
C PRO A 91 9.46 -13.04 1.92
N LYS A 92 10.06 -12.19 2.76
CA LYS A 92 11.53 -12.06 2.78
C LYS A 92 12.23 -12.29 1.43
N LYS A 93 11.88 -11.65 0.32
CA LYS A 93 12.69 -11.74 -0.90
C LYS A 93 13.97 -10.95 -0.68
N GLU A 94 14.96 -11.61 -0.07
CA GLU A 94 16.37 -11.25 -0.17
C GLU A 94 16.71 -11.10 -1.65
N SER A 95 16.99 -9.86 -2.05
CA SER A 95 17.58 -9.58 -3.35
C SER A 95 19.08 -9.81 -3.19
N ALA A 96 19.55 -10.91 -3.76
CA ALA A 96 20.96 -11.22 -3.97
C ALA A 96 21.62 -10.22 -4.94
#